data_AF-A0A0C2UQ56-F1
#
_entry.id   AF-A0A0C2UQ56-F1
#
_cell.length_a   1.000
_cell.length_b   1.000
_cell.length_c   1.000
_cell.angle_alpha   90.00
_cell.angle_beta   90.00
_cell.angle_gamma   90.00
#
_symmetry.space_group_name_H-M   'P 1'
#
loop_
_entity.id
_entity.type
_entity.pdbx_description
1 polymer ?
#
loop_
_entity_poly.entity_id
_entity_poly.type
_entity_poly.pdbx_seq_one_letter_code
_entity_poly.pdbx_strand_id
1 'polypeptide(L)'
;MCELDFRKFCLYFWGEIEDIFINPLKYIDFIPKKIGRWWNNNMEIDIVAFDDENIAFIECKWQNSVNKEKIKNELIVKSSQIQSDKKRTFIVISKDDYLSEE
;
A
#
# COMPACT_ATOMS: atom_id res chain seq x y z
N MET A 1 -1.72 -7.32 29.96
CA MET A 1 -1.15 -7.76 28.67
C MET A 1 -2.31 -8.33 27.86
N CYS A 2 -3.25 -7.46 27.49
CA CYS A 2 -4.53 -7.82 26.87
C CYS A 2 -4.51 -7.34 25.43
N GLU A 3 -4.75 -8.25 24.49
CA GLU A 3 -5.94 -8.28 23.63
C GLU A 3 -6.60 -6.93 23.26
N LEU A 4 -5.78 -5.95 22.94
CA LEU A 4 -6.07 -4.81 22.08
C LEU A 4 -5.06 -5.03 20.96
N ASP A 5 -5.43 -5.41 19.74
CA ASP A 5 -5.86 -4.36 18.82
C ASP A 5 -6.43 -4.86 17.47
N PHE A 6 -7.16 -5.98 17.43
CA PHE A 6 -7.76 -6.41 16.17
C PHE A 6 -8.86 -5.43 15.68
N ARG A 7 -9.38 -4.57 16.57
CA ARG A 7 -10.38 -3.55 16.24
C ARG A 7 -9.80 -2.22 15.73
N LYS A 8 -8.55 -1.83 16.04
CA LYS A 8 -7.94 -0.69 15.33
C LYS A 8 -7.43 -1.07 13.94
N PHE A 9 -7.18 -2.35 13.64
CA PHE A 9 -6.76 -2.79 12.30
C PHE A 9 -7.75 -2.35 11.19
N CYS A 10 -9.07 -2.43 11.44
CA CYS A 10 -10.08 -1.96 10.49
C CYS A 10 -10.25 -0.43 10.43
N LEU A 11 -9.84 0.31 11.46
CA LEU A 11 -9.86 1.78 11.48
C LEU A 11 -8.58 2.38 10.89
N TYR A 12 -7.42 1.73 11.05
CA TYR A 12 -6.16 2.17 10.43
C TYR A 12 -6.04 1.80 8.96
N PHE A 13 -6.60 0.67 8.48
CA PHE A 13 -6.63 0.38 7.04
C PHE A 13 -7.45 1.41 6.24
N TRP A 14 -8.48 2.00 6.86
CA TRP A 14 -9.16 3.18 6.30
C TRP A 14 -8.26 4.42 6.35
N GLY A 15 -7.58 4.63 7.49
CA GLY A 15 -6.64 5.74 7.68
C GLY A 15 -5.46 5.76 6.71
N GLU A 16 -4.90 4.62 6.29
CA GLU A 16 -3.79 4.57 5.34
C GLU A 16 -4.21 5.00 3.93
N ILE A 17 -5.38 4.55 3.47
CA ILE A 17 -5.95 5.01 2.19
C ILE A 17 -6.29 6.50 2.27
N GLU A 18 -6.85 6.95 3.39
CA GLU A 18 -7.13 8.37 3.63
C GLU A 18 -5.86 9.22 3.66
N ASP A 19 -4.77 8.76 4.29
CA ASP A 19 -3.52 9.53 4.37
C ASP A 19 -2.82 9.59 3.01
N ILE A 20 -2.82 8.49 2.23
CA ILE A 20 -2.32 8.52 0.85
C ILE A 20 -3.22 9.42 -0.03
N PHE A 21 -4.51 9.50 0.24
CA PHE A 21 -5.42 10.40 -0.49
C PHE A 21 -5.21 11.87 -0.11
N ILE A 22 -5.03 12.17 1.17
CA ILE A 22 -4.87 13.53 1.70
C ILE A 22 -3.46 14.07 1.43
N ASN A 23 -2.44 13.22 1.56
CA ASN A 23 -1.04 13.57 1.41
C ASN A 23 -0.27 12.56 0.52
N PRO A 24 -0.64 12.42 -0.76
CA PRO A 24 -0.03 11.45 -1.67
C PRO A 24 1.49 11.64 -1.79
N LEU A 25 1.97 12.88 -1.78
CA LEU A 25 3.40 13.21 -1.97
C LEU A 25 4.30 12.72 -0.83
N LYS A 26 3.73 12.32 0.31
CA LYS A 26 4.48 11.65 1.38
C LYS A 26 4.90 10.24 0.98
N TYR A 27 4.10 9.56 0.16
CA TYR A 27 4.26 8.14 -0.17
C TYR A 27 4.67 7.90 -1.62
N ILE A 28 4.15 8.69 -2.55
CA ILE A 28 4.33 8.53 -4.01
C ILE A 28 4.79 9.85 -4.64
N ASP A 29 5.51 9.79 -5.75
CA ASP A 29 6.10 10.94 -6.44
C ASP A 29 5.13 11.65 -7.40
N PHE A 30 3.81 11.42 -7.27
CA PHE A 30 2.77 12.01 -8.13
C PHE A 30 1.44 12.18 -7.39
N ILE A 31 0.52 12.99 -7.96
CA ILE A 31 -0.84 13.17 -7.44
C ILE A 31 -1.78 12.19 -8.16
N PRO A 32 -2.29 11.15 -7.48
CA PRO A 32 -3.15 10.17 -8.12
C PRO A 32 -4.52 10.77 -8.44
N LYS A 33 -5.06 10.44 -9.61
CA LYS A 33 -6.44 10.76 -9.99
C LYS A 33 -7.45 9.79 -9.39
N LYS A 34 -7.01 8.55 -9.17
CA LYS A 34 -7.83 7.47 -8.59
C LYS A 34 -6.98 6.67 -7.62
N ILE A 35 -7.60 6.27 -6.52
CA ILE A 35 -7.04 5.39 -5.50
C ILE A 35 -8.09 4.32 -5.19
N GLY A 36 -7.66 3.09 -5.01
CA GLY A 36 -8.53 2.02 -4.57
C GLY A 36 -7.75 0.76 -4.23
N ARG A 37 -8.47 -0.31 -3.91
CA ARG A 37 -7.91 -1.64 -3.70
C ARG A 37 -8.04 -2.44 -4.99
N TRP A 38 -7.14 -3.37 -5.23
CA TRP A 38 -7.29 -4.31 -6.35
C TRP A 38 -7.26 -5.74 -5.83
N TRP A 39 -8.21 -6.55 -6.24
CA TRP A 39 -8.25 -7.96 -5.90
C TRP A 39 -8.84 -8.77 -7.04
N ASN A 40 -8.50 -10.05 -7.07
CA ASN A 40 -9.15 -11.09 -7.83
C ASN A 40 -9.34 -12.32 -6.93
N ASN A 41 -9.85 -13.42 -7.46
CA ASN A 41 -10.14 -14.63 -6.66
C ASN A 41 -8.93 -15.20 -5.89
N ASN A 42 -7.69 -14.88 -6.29
CA ASN A 42 -6.47 -15.49 -5.76
C ASN A 42 -5.47 -14.48 -5.17
N MET A 43 -5.57 -13.19 -5.54
CA MET A 43 -4.57 -12.18 -5.24
C MET A 43 -5.22 -10.86 -4.84
N GLU A 44 -4.55 -10.14 -3.97
CA GLU A 44 -4.94 -8.83 -3.48
C GLU A 44 -3.74 -7.90 -3.43
N ILE A 45 -3.94 -6.66 -3.85
CA ILE A 45 -3.04 -5.53 -3.64
C ILE A 45 -3.81 -4.52 -2.78
N ASP A 46 -3.24 -4.19 -1.62
CA ASP A 46 -3.90 -3.35 -0.62
C ASP A 46 -4.31 -2.01 -1.20
N ILE A 47 -3.39 -1.31 -1.88
CA ILE A 47 -3.67 0.00 -2.49
C ILE A 47 -3.05 0.09 -3.88
N VAL A 48 -3.85 0.60 -4.81
CA VAL A 48 -3.46 0.98 -6.17
C VAL A 48 -3.86 2.42 -6.40
N ALA A 49 -2.88 3.27 -6.66
CA ALA A 49 -3.06 4.70 -6.94
C ALA A 49 -2.49 5.03 -8.32
N PHE A 50 -3.20 5.80 -9.15
CA PHE A 50 -2.73 6.11 -10.50
C PHE A 50 -3.24 7.45 -11.03
N ASP A 51 -2.45 8.05 -11.92
CA ASP A 51 -2.83 9.19 -12.77
C ASP A 51 -2.80 8.77 -14.26
N ASP A 52 -2.54 9.69 -15.19
CA ASP A 52 -2.46 9.34 -16.62
C ASP A 52 -1.16 8.61 -16.99
N GLU A 53 -0.06 8.88 -16.27
CA GLU A 53 1.32 8.47 -16.59
C GLU A 53 1.90 7.46 -15.60
N ASN A 54 1.43 7.47 -14.35
CA ASN A 54 2.01 6.77 -13.21
C ASN A 54 0.99 5.83 -12.55
N ILE A 55 1.50 4.71 -12.03
CA ILE A 55 0.75 3.77 -11.20
C ILE A 55 1.62 3.29 -10.04
N ALA A 56 1.12 3.43 -8.83
CA ALA A 56 1.73 2.93 -7.61
C ALA A 56 0.94 1.72 -7.11
N PHE A 57 1.67 0.64 -6.80
CA PHE A 57 1.19 -0.52 -6.07
C PHE A 57 1.78 -0.47 -4.68
N ILE A 58 0.93 -0.57 -3.66
CA ILE A 58 1.31 -0.39 -2.26
C ILE A 58 0.75 -1.56 -1.46
N GLU A 59 1.60 -2.16 -0.62
CA GLU A 59 1.22 -3.20 0.34
C GLU A 59 1.50 -2.69 1.76
N CYS A 60 0.54 -2.87 2.66
CA CYS A 60 0.62 -2.43 4.04
C CYS A 60 0.76 -3.65 4.96
N LYS A 61 1.85 -3.71 5.73
CA LYS A 61 2.16 -4.82 6.63
C LYS A 61 2.31 -4.36 8.07
N TRP A 62 1.26 -4.60 8.85
CA TRP A 62 1.20 -4.29 10.28
C TRP A 62 1.76 -5.42 11.16
N GLN A 63 3.00 -5.83 10.91
CA GLN A 63 3.72 -6.81 11.74
C GLN A 63 5.11 -6.27 12.05
N ASN A 64 5.74 -6.78 13.11
CA ASN A 64 7.13 -6.43 13.43
C ASN A 64 8.08 -7.22 12.50
N SER A 65 9.27 -6.68 12.23
CA SER A 65 10.32 -7.39 11.47
C SER A 65 9.90 -7.82 10.06
N VAL A 66 9.26 -6.91 9.33
CA VAL A 66 8.82 -7.12 7.94
C VAL A 66 10.03 -7.27 7.01
N ASN A 67 10.14 -8.40 6.30
CA ASN A 67 11.06 -8.50 5.16
C ASN A 67 10.46 -7.77 3.95
N LYS A 68 10.72 -6.46 3.86
CA LYS A 68 10.15 -5.59 2.82
C LYS A 68 10.56 -6.00 1.41
N GLU A 69 11.77 -6.52 1.22
CA GLU A 69 12.25 -6.97 -0.10
C GLU A 69 11.42 -8.15 -0.60
N LYS A 70 11.18 -9.15 0.26
CA LYS A 70 10.32 -10.29 -0.07
C LYS A 70 8.91 -9.83 -0.46
N ILE A 71 8.30 -8.95 0.33
CA ILE A 71 6.94 -8.45 0.06
C ILE A 71 6.90 -7.60 -1.21
N LYS A 72 7.92 -6.80 -1.47
CA LYS A 72 8.04 -6.02 -2.71
C LYS A 72 8.09 -6.94 -3.93
N ASN A 73 8.84 -8.05 -3.86
CA ASN A 73 8.89 -9.04 -4.94
C ASN A 73 7.53 -9.72 -5.14
N GLU A 74 6.83 -10.08 -4.07
CA GLU A 74 5.45 -10.61 -4.14
C GLU A 74 4.49 -9.58 -4.78
N LEU A 75 4.61 -8.30 -4.41
CA LEU A 75 3.82 -7.21 -4.97
C LEU A 75 4.07 -7.00 -6.46
N ILE A 76 5.33 -7.08 -6.90
CA ILE A 76 5.68 -7.05 -8.33
C ILE A 76 4.99 -8.20 -9.07
N VAL A 77 5.05 -9.42 -8.53
CA VAL A 77 4.37 -10.59 -9.12
C VAL A 77 2.86 -10.38 -9.19
N LYS A 78 2.21 -9.92 -8.12
CA LYS A 78 0.77 -9.60 -8.13
C LYS A 78 0.41 -8.56 -9.19
N SER A 79 1.22 -7.49 -9.30
CA SER A 79 0.98 -6.38 -10.23
C SER A 79 1.05 -6.78 -11.72
N SER A 80 1.68 -7.92 -12.03
CA SER A 80 1.78 -8.44 -13.40
C SER A 80 0.40 -8.76 -14.01
N GLN A 81 -0.62 -8.98 -13.17
CA GLN A 81 -2.00 -9.22 -13.59
C GLN A 81 -2.72 -7.94 -14.04
N ILE A 82 -2.14 -6.77 -13.76
CA ILE A 82 -2.70 -5.46 -14.14
C ILE A 82 -1.95 -4.98 -15.38
N GLN A 83 -2.60 -5.00 -16.54
CA GLN A 83 -2.05 -4.48 -17.79
C GLN A 83 -2.15 -2.95 -17.81
N SER A 84 -1.01 -2.28 -17.83
CA SER A 84 -0.90 -0.82 -17.96
C SER A 84 0.49 -0.45 -18.48
N ASP A 85 0.51 0.57 -19.33
CA ASP A 85 1.66 1.28 -19.91
C ASP A 85 2.26 2.36 -18.99
N LYS A 86 1.62 2.62 -17.84
CA LYS A 86 2.06 3.61 -16.86
C LYS A 86 3.38 3.22 -16.19
N LYS A 87 4.15 4.23 -15.80
CA LYS A 87 5.35 4.06 -14.97
C LYS A 87 4.96 3.45 -13.63
N ARG A 88 5.57 2.32 -13.28
CA ARG A 88 5.21 1.53 -12.09
C ARG A 88 6.10 1.87 -10.90
N THR A 89 5.48 2.15 -9.77
CA THR A 89 6.13 2.34 -8.47
C THR A 89 5.63 1.28 -7.49
N PHE A 90 6.52 0.74 -6.66
CA PHE A 90 6.23 -0.36 -5.73
C PHE A 90 6.65 0.03 -4.32
N ILE A 91 5.68 0.08 -3.39
CA ILE A 91 5.88 0.55 -2.03
C ILE A 91 5.42 -0.53 -1.06
N VAL A 92 6.20 -0.73 0.01
CA VAL A 92 5.82 -1.58 1.13
C VAL A 92 5.85 -0.70 2.37
N ILE A 93 4.66 -0.43 2.92
CA ILE A 93 4.51 0.31 4.16
C ILE A 93 4.46 -0.72 5.28
N SER A 94 5.30 -0.54 6.30
CA SER A 94 5.32 -1.39 7.47
C SER A 94 5.01 -0.60 8.73
N LYS A 95 4.64 -1.31 9.80
CA LYS A 95 4.46 -0.71 11.11
C LYS A 95 5.66 0.13 11.57
N ASP A 96 6.88 -0.32 11.25
CA ASP A 96 8.11 0.38 11.62
C ASP A 96 8.24 1.72 10.88
N ASP A 97 7.74 1.83 9.65
CA ASP A 97 7.74 3.10 8.90
C ASP A 97 6.86 4.14 9.58
N TYR A 98 5.68 3.71 10.02
CA TYR A 98 4.72 4.55 10.72
C TYR A 98 5.21 5.03 12.09
N LEU A 99 5.96 4.18 12.82
CA LEU A 99 6.46 4.50 14.16
C LEU A 99 7.80 5.24 14.16
N SER A 100 8.54 5.20 13.05
CA SER A 100 9.83 5.90 12.92
C SER A 100 9.69 7.40 12.62
N GLU A 101 8.46 7.89 12.44
CA GLU A 101 8.14 9.28 12.11
C GLU A 101 7.55 10.09 13.29
N GLU A 102 7.60 9.56 14.53
CA GLU A 102 7.36 10.32 15.78
C GLU A 102 8.65 10.78 16.47
#